data_AF-A0A497RPN7-F1
#
_entry.id   AF-A0A497RPN7-F1
#
_cell.length_a   1.000
_cell.length_b   1.000
_cell.length_c   1.000
_cell.angle_alpha   90.00
_cell.angle_beta   90.00
_cell.angle_gamma   90.00
#
_symmetry.space_group_name_H-M   'P 1'
#
loop_
_entity.id
_entity.type
_entity.pdbx_description
1 polymer ?
#
loop_
_entity_poly.entity_id
_entity_poly.type
_entity_poly.pdbx_seq_one_letter_code
_entity_poly.pdbx_strand_id
1 'polypeptide(L)'
;INAGNIAREYLSEIIPDRMGYKLLIDGKEICNDTRIPENEAMVKTHSTRILTGYMTRMPVIGCVSRSYLVKIASICTEKTIFFEHLEGAGSGGYNTAYVKKTFNLPDDAVILDGRLYMWLHYNHSGGVGGYIVNGVDSGWKKLCDVQPGEFDITNDLKGGNNSVTVYFHEDTWEVLDTGFVNVKYSTSTMPPMPSEVIRVPLGELRAGQDHMSNMFNFYVPGDLASLKFHFHLINATNENFTLRFNTMKMGNRFEKTKKITGDDVIIEFNDTDFTGINYDDLEETTIVCYFLNICVHGSNKYVYVANDSYIEFIHTPKNSIGYGDLILESSTRFDYDHGAVDNIICGKPKYEWIEARYYIPDGAIPMEVKAAFAEDGWEQNISVWADDEPVGAHLVWDQSVLNRSGQAEIGYWVPTEFIKAGRWNHIRIYRDNYSCCLEPQSILSYKFAIKPMVPYGDVFPECGGGYTVAIYYDRDYDGSQDGAINISIAEGGTLKDINELDPEENAVDDSLLRLLDKLNFVNDTNEGSYGTNPDEYDGSINNPIDIVPTPEIISESTRVGRVRSLWGPVEVKLVVWMK
;
A
#
# COMPACT_ATOMS: atom_id res chain seq x y z
N ILE A 1 -19.67 5.22 48.58
CA ILE A 1 -19.95 4.77 47.20
C ILE A 1 -18.62 4.36 46.59
N ASN A 2 -18.48 3.12 46.10
CA ASN A 2 -17.23 2.56 45.57
C ASN A 2 -17.09 2.94 44.09
N ALA A 3 -15.91 3.43 43.67
CA ALA A 3 -15.64 3.82 42.28
C ALA A 3 -15.93 2.68 41.28
N GLY A 4 -15.66 1.43 41.65
CA GLY A 4 -15.98 0.28 40.80
C GLY A 4 -17.49 0.04 40.62
N ASN A 5 -18.32 0.40 41.60
CA ASN A 5 -19.77 0.27 41.47
C ASN A 5 -20.36 1.37 40.59
N ILE A 6 -19.88 2.61 40.73
CA ILE A 6 -20.27 3.73 39.87
C ILE A 6 -19.86 3.44 38.42
N ALA A 7 -18.60 3.04 38.21
CA ALA A 7 -18.09 2.73 36.88
C ALA A 7 -18.91 1.62 36.22
N ARG A 8 -19.23 0.54 36.96
CA ARG A 8 -20.08 -0.54 36.44
C ARG A 8 -21.49 -0.07 36.11
N GLU A 9 -22.10 0.79 36.92
CA GLU A 9 -23.44 1.34 36.66
C GLU A 9 -23.49 2.06 35.30
N TYR A 10 -22.65 3.07 35.10
CA TYR A 10 -22.61 3.84 33.86
C TYR A 10 -22.14 3.02 32.66
N LEU A 11 -21.09 2.20 32.82
CA LEU A 11 -20.57 1.40 31.70
C LEU A 11 -21.57 0.33 31.26
N SER A 12 -22.37 -0.22 32.18
CA SER A 12 -23.41 -1.19 31.82
C SER A 12 -24.59 -0.58 31.06
N GLU A 13 -24.82 0.73 31.19
CA GLU A 13 -25.84 1.44 30.39
C GLU A 13 -25.37 1.70 28.96
N ILE A 14 -24.07 1.92 28.76
CA ILE A 14 -23.50 2.33 27.48
C ILE A 14 -22.99 1.13 26.67
N ILE A 15 -22.43 0.12 27.35
CA ILE A 15 -21.85 -1.07 26.71
C ILE A 15 -22.93 -2.14 26.56
N PRO A 16 -23.22 -2.60 25.32
CA PRO A 16 -24.25 -3.61 25.07
C PRO A 16 -24.05 -4.91 25.87
N ASP A 17 -25.15 -5.55 26.28
CA ASP A 17 -25.13 -6.80 27.06
C ASP A 17 -24.39 -7.97 26.40
N ARG A 18 -24.20 -7.91 25.07
CA ARG A 18 -23.45 -8.88 24.27
C ARG A 18 -21.93 -8.64 24.26
N MET A 19 -21.42 -7.82 25.17
CA MET A 19 -20.00 -7.50 25.30
C MET A 19 -19.57 -7.61 26.77
N GLY A 20 -18.34 -8.05 27.00
CA GLY A 20 -17.67 -7.91 28.29
C GLY A 20 -16.75 -6.68 28.30
N TYR A 21 -16.46 -6.16 29.49
CA TYR A 21 -15.56 -5.01 29.60
C TYR A 21 -14.79 -4.98 30.92
N LYS A 22 -13.64 -4.30 30.91
CA LYS A 22 -12.91 -3.91 32.12
C LYS A 22 -12.35 -2.50 32.00
N LEU A 23 -12.45 -1.76 33.09
CA LEU A 23 -11.87 -0.44 33.24
C LEU A 23 -10.63 -0.54 34.12
N LEU A 24 -9.52 -0.05 33.60
CA LEU A 24 -8.23 0.03 34.27
C LEU A 24 -7.91 1.51 34.53
N ILE A 25 -7.35 1.80 35.70
CA ILE A 25 -6.74 3.09 36.01
C ILE A 25 -5.31 2.81 36.49
N ASP A 26 -4.31 3.31 35.77
CA ASP A 26 -2.87 3.00 35.93
C ASP A 26 -2.59 1.50 35.98
N GLY A 27 -3.16 0.76 35.03
CA GLY A 27 -3.07 -0.70 34.96
C GLY A 27 -3.82 -1.45 36.06
N LYS A 28 -4.46 -0.76 37.01
CA LYS A 28 -5.25 -1.36 38.09
C LYS A 28 -6.71 -1.50 37.69
N GLU A 29 -7.25 -2.71 37.79
CA GLU A 29 -8.66 -2.98 37.53
C GLU A 29 -9.56 -2.26 38.54
N ILE A 30 -10.43 -1.40 38.03
CA ILE A 30 -11.42 -0.64 38.81
C ILE A 30 -12.79 -1.31 38.73
N CYS A 31 -13.16 -1.77 37.55
CA CYS A 31 -14.32 -2.63 37.38
C CYS A 31 -14.09 -3.61 36.24
N ASN A 32 -14.72 -4.77 36.37
CA ASN A 32 -14.77 -5.82 35.37
C ASN A 32 -16.20 -6.36 35.35
N ASP A 33 -16.70 -6.55 34.14
CA ASP A 33 -17.98 -7.14 33.84
C ASP A 33 -17.76 -8.34 32.93
N THR A 34 -17.99 -9.51 33.52
CA THR A 34 -17.75 -10.81 32.90
C THR A 34 -19.00 -11.40 32.27
N ARG A 35 -19.97 -10.58 31.84
CA ARG A 35 -21.13 -11.03 31.04
C ARG A 35 -20.70 -11.93 29.88
N ILE A 36 -19.57 -11.59 29.25
CA ILE A 36 -18.78 -12.50 28.44
C ILE A 36 -17.42 -12.68 29.15
N PRO A 37 -16.99 -13.91 29.46
CA PRO A 37 -15.66 -14.15 29.99
C PRO A 37 -14.57 -13.66 29.03
N GLU A 38 -13.57 -12.92 29.51
CA GLU A 38 -12.52 -12.32 28.66
C GLU A 38 -11.72 -13.38 27.88
N ASN A 39 -11.61 -14.61 28.40
CA ASN A 39 -10.96 -15.75 27.74
C ASN A 39 -11.79 -16.38 26.60
N GLU A 40 -13.05 -15.98 26.44
CA GLU A 40 -13.92 -16.41 25.35
C GLU A 40 -14.06 -15.35 24.24
N ALA A 41 -13.31 -14.26 24.30
CA ALA A 41 -13.36 -13.18 23.31
C ALA A 41 -12.79 -13.62 21.95
N MET A 42 -13.58 -13.57 20.87
CA MET A 42 -13.05 -13.63 19.50
C MET A 42 -12.51 -12.27 19.03
N VAL A 43 -13.05 -11.17 19.57
CA VAL A 43 -12.62 -9.81 19.23
C VAL A 43 -12.43 -8.99 20.50
N LYS A 44 -11.30 -8.28 20.58
CA LYS A 44 -10.93 -7.45 21.72
C LYS A 44 -10.40 -6.11 21.23
N THR A 45 -10.94 -5.04 21.79
CA THR A 45 -10.46 -3.67 21.53
C THR A 45 -10.24 -2.93 22.83
N HIS A 46 -9.51 -1.83 22.77
CA HIS A 46 -9.29 -0.97 23.93
C HIS A 46 -9.21 0.50 23.53
N SER A 47 -9.61 1.36 24.47
CA SER A 47 -9.38 2.79 24.40
C SER A 47 -8.59 3.18 25.63
N THR A 48 -7.41 3.76 25.42
CA THR A 48 -6.57 4.32 26.48
C THR A 48 -6.65 5.85 26.44
N ARG A 49 -6.71 6.47 27.61
CA ARG A 49 -6.70 7.93 27.81
C ARG A 49 -5.71 8.26 28.89
N ILE A 50 -4.84 9.23 28.67
CA ILE A 50 -4.07 9.84 29.74
C ILE A 50 -4.84 11.08 30.19
N LEU A 51 -5.31 11.07 31.43
CA LEU A 51 -5.91 12.25 32.03
C LEU A 51 -4.79 13.09 32.64
N THR A 52 -4.47 14.22 32.02
CA THR A 52 -3.63 15.26 32.62
C THR A 52 -4.46 16.52 32.90
N GLY A 53 -4.09 17.27 33.93
CA GLY A 53 -4.81 18.47 34.33
C GLY A 53 -3.96 19.29 35.30
N TYR A 54 -3.39 20.37 34.80
CA TYR A 54 -2.57 21.29 35.59
C TYR A 54 -3.44 22.26 36.37
N MET A 55 -3.53 22.05 37.69
CA MET A 55 -3.42 23.09 38.74
C MET A 55 -3.63 22.44 40.11
N THR A 56 -2.73 22.71 41.05
CA THR A 56 -2.89 22.23 42.43
C THR A 56 -4.17 22.82 43.02
N ARG A 57 -5.15 21.95 43.37
CA ARG A 57 -6.43 22.27 44.06
C ARG A 57 -7.59 22.84 43.21
N MET A 58 -7.56 22.76 41.89
CA MET A 58 -8.75 23.08 41.06
C MET A 58 -9.15 21.87 40.20
N PRO A 59 -10.41 21.40 40.25
CA PRO A 59 -10.89 20.38 39.33
C PRO A 59 -10.93 20.98 37.91
N VAL A 60 -10.41 20.24 36.92
CA VAL A 60 -10.56 20.60 35.51
C VAL A 60 -12.05 20.53 35.17
N ILE A 61 -12.58 21.63 34.62
CA ILE A 61 -13.97 21.77 34.15
C ILE A 61 -13.90 22.39 32.77
N GLY A 62 -14.56 21.79 31.81
CA GLY A 62 -14.66 22.31 30.45
C GLY A 62 -15.27 21.30 29.50
N CYS A 63 -14.93 21.42 28.25
CA CYS A 63 -15.48 20.70 27.12
C CYS A 63 -14.36 19.95 26.41
N VAL A 64 -14.64 18.73 25.97
CA VAL A 64 -13.76 17.97 25.09
C VAL A 64 -14.58 17.54 23.89
N SER A 65 -13.96 17.45 22.71
CA SER A 65 -14.63 16.94 21.51
C SER A 65 -13.73 16.02 20.70
N ARG A 66 -14.37 15.06 20.03
CA ARG A 66 -13.79 14.18 19.01
C ARG A 66 -14.54 14.39 17.71
N SER A 67 -13.85 14.25 16.59
CA SER A 67 -14.46 14.31 15.26
C SER A 67 -14.04 13.13 14.40
N TYR A 68 -14.93 12.65 13.55
CA TYR A 68 -14.66 11.55 12.63
C TYR A 68 -15.50 11.63 11.36
N LEU A 69 -14.93 11.13 10.27
CA LEU A 69 -15.58 11.00 8.97
C LEU A 69 -16.32 9.67 8.91
N VAL A 70 -17.62 9.71 8.63
CA VAL A 70 -18.44 8.50 8.50
C VAL A 70 -18.39 7.96 7.07
N LYS A 71 -18.28 8.88 6.09
CA LYS A 71 -18.38 8.56 4.68
C LYS A 71 -17.63 9.60 3.84
N ILE A 72 -17.03 9.13 2.75
CA ILE A 72 -16.44 9.98 1.71
C ILE A 72 -17.41 10.10 0.53
N ALA A 73 -17.45 11.28 -0.08
CA ALA A 73 -18.11 11.45 -1.37
C ALA A 73 -17.19 11.01 -2.51
N SER A 74 -15.90 11.31 -2.38
CA SER A 74 -14.86 10.88 -3.32
C SER A 74 -13.48 11.01 -2.68
N ILE A 75 -12.56 10.14 -3.10
CA ILE A 75 -11.13 10.23 -2.81
C ILE A 75 -10.36 9.86 -4.08
N CYS A 76 -9.26 10.55 -4.36
CA CYS A 76 -8.37 10.20 -5.46
C CYS A 76 -7.25 9.29 -4.96
N THR A 77 -6.99 8.20 -5.65
CA THR A 77 -5.93 7.24 -5.30
C THR A 77 -5.41 6.58 -6.57
N GLU A 78 -4.29 5.87 -6.44
CA GLU A 78 -3.72 5.11 -7.53
C GLU A 78 -3.83 3.61 -7.31
N LYS A 79 -3.45 2.84 -8.33
CA LYS A 79 -3.18 1.42 -8.25
C LYS A 79 -2.11 1.04 -9.27
N THR A 80 -1.05 0.42 -8.79
CA THR A 80 0.06 -0.04 -9.64
C THR A 80 0.08 -1.56 -9.73
N ILE A 81 0.04 -2.08 -10.95
CA ILE A 81 0.05 -3.50 -11.28
C ILE A 81 1.33 -3.80 -12.05
N PHE A 82 2.22 -4.55 -11.44
CA PHE A 82 3.49 -4.93 -12.04
C PHE A 82 3.31 -6.19 -12.88
N PHE A 83 3.90 -6.20 -14.07
CA PHE A 83 4.10 -7.43 -14.83
C PHE A 83 5.33 -8.15 -14.31
N GLU A 84 5.37 -9.44 -14.56
CA GLU A 84 6.53 -10.24 -14.22
C GLU A 84 7.57 -10.24 -15.31
N HIS A 85 8.80 -10.54 -14.89
CA HIS A 85 9.88 -10.82 -15.80
C HIS A 85 9.68 -12.20 -16.42
N LEU A 86 9.69 -12.26 -17.75
CA LEU A 86 9.51 -13.48 -18.50
C LEU A 86 10.71 -13.69 -19.44
N GLU A 87 11.55 -14.66 -19.08
CA GLU A 87 12.69 -15.14 -19.85
C GLU A 87 12.28 -16.41 -20.61
N GLY A 88 12.33 -16.40 -21.95
CA GLY A 88 12.10 -17.65 -22.68
C GLY A 88 11.96 -17.52 -24.18
N ALA A 89 12.95 -18.06 -24.89
CA ALA A 89 12.78 -18.85 -26.12
C ALA A 89 14.13 -19.25 -26.73
N GLY A 90 14.40 -20.56 -26.88
CA GLY A 90 15.65 -21.03 -27.50
C GLY A 90 15.86 -20.51 -28.94
N SER A 91 17.11 -20.53 -29.41
CA SER A 91 17.46 -20.17 -30.78
C SER A 91 16.81 -21.14 -31.79
N GLY A 92 15.88 -20.66 -32.64
CA GLY A 92 15.50 -21.40 -33.85
C GLY A 92 14.02 -21.48 -34.26
N GLY A 93 13.12 -20.59 -33.78
CA GLY A 93 11.72 -20.59 -34.24
C GLY A 93 10.87 -19.42 -33.76
N TYR A 94 9.60 -19.42 -34.18
CA TYR A 94 8.61 -18.37 -33.92
C TYR A 94 8.24 -18.32 -32.42
N ASN A 95 8.63 -17.25 -31.74
CA ASN A 95 8.37 -17.09 -30.32
C ASN A 95 7.15 -16.20 -30.13
N THR A 96 6.20 -16.64 -29.31
CA THR A 96 5.08 -15.80 -28.89
C THR A 96 4.89 -15.92 -27.39
N ALA A 97 4.95 -14.80 -26.69
CA ALA A 97 4.68 -14.70 -25.26
C ALA A 97 3.38 -13.93 -25.03
N TYR A 98 2.60 -14.37 -24.05
CA TYR A 98 1.40 -13.68 -23.57
C TYR A 98 1.43 -13.63 -22.05
N VAL A 99 1.28 -12.44 -21.49
CA VAL A 99 1.15 -12.21 -20.04
C VAL A 99 -0.14 -11.48 -19.79
N LYS A 100 -1.07 -12.09 -19.05
CA LYS A 100 -2.35 -11.47 -18.69
C LYS A 100 -2.43 -11.25 -17.19
N LYS A 101 -2.67 -10.00 -16.80
CA LYS A 101 -3.00 -9.60 -15.45
C LYS A 101 -4.47 -9.23 -15.34
N THR A 102 -5.08 -9.62 -14.22
CA THR A 102 -6.42 -9.18 -13.83
C THR A 102 -6.36 -8.46 -12.50
N PHE A 103 -7.06 -7.34 -12.39
CA PHE A 103 -7.15 -6.57 -11.16
C PHE A 103 -8.51 -5.92 -11.04
N ASN A 104 -8.99 -5.79 -9.80
CA ASN A 104 -10.25 -5.09 -9.51
C ASN A 104 -9.97 -3.67 -9.04
N LEU A 105 -10.73 -2.73 -9.57
CA LEU A 105 -10.95 -1.41 -8.99
C LEU A 105 -12.32 -1.42 -8.29
N PRO A 106 -12.62 -0.47 -7.39
CA PRO A 106 -13.97 -0.29 -6.90
C PRO A 106 -14.99 -0.21 -8.04
N ASP A 107 -16.20 -0.72 -7.84
CA ASP A 107 -17.23 -0.73 -8.88
C ASP A 107 -17.66 0.68 -9.30
N ASP A 108 -17.55 1.65 -8.39
CA ASP A 108 -17.82 3.07 -8.61
C ASP A 108 -16.59 3.89 -9.05
N ALA A 109 -15.46 3.23 -9.32
CA ALA A 109 -14.24 3.92 -9.70
C ALA A 109 -14.40 4.69 -11.03
N VAL A 110 -14.06 5.98 -11.01
CA VAL A 110 -13.94 6.83 -12.20
C VAL A 110 -12.46 6.95 -12.54
N ILE A 111 -12.06 6.43 -13.70
CA ILE A 111 -10.67 6.48 -14.16
C ILE A 111 -10.32 7.91 -14.55
N LEU A 112 -9.24 8.42 -13.97
CA LEU A 112 -8.72 9.77 -14.24
C LEU A 112 -7.51 9.71 -15.18
N ASP A 113 -6.62 8.74 -14.97
CA ASP A 113 -5.47 8.47 -15.83
C ASP A 113 -5.12 6.98 -15.79
N GLY A 114 -4.77 6.40 -16.92
CA GLY A 114 -4.37 5.00 -17.03
C GLY A 114 -3.20 4.86 -17.99
N ARG A 115 -2.07 4.37 -17.47
CA ARG A 115 -0.82 4.24 -18.22
C ARG A 115 -0.31 2.82 -18.17
N LEU A 116 0.05 2.27 -19.34
CA LEU A 116 0.78 1.03 -19.48
C LEU A 116 2.22 1.36 -19.89
N TYR A 117 3.16 0.83 -19.14
CA TYR A 117 4.59 0.91 -19.41
C TYR A 117 5.11 -0.48 -19.73
N MET A 118 5.93 -0.59 -20.77
CA MET A 118 6.48 -1.84 -21.24
C MET A 118 7.96 -1.70 -21.58
N TRP A 119 8.75 -2.67 -21.14
CA TRP A 119 10.18 -2.77 -21.40
C TRP A 119 10.50 -4.04 -22.18
N LEU A 120 11.42 -3.92 -23.14
CA LEU A 120 11.98 -5.06 -23.84
C LEU A 120 13.49 -5.01 -23.79
N HIS A 121 14.10 -6.18 -23.70
CA HIS A 121 15.55 -6.31 -23.63
C HIS A 121 16.24 -5.66 -24.83
N TYR A 122 17.16 -4.74 -24.52
CA TYR A 122 17.91 -3.91 -25.44
C TYR A 122 18.99 -4.72 -26.20
N ASN A 123 18.60 -5.49 -27.22
CA ASN A 123 19.55 -5.89 -28.28
C ASN A 123 18.94 -6.49 -29.56
N HIS A 124 17.62 -6.63 -29.64
CA HIS A 124 16.99 -7.33 -30.76
C HIS A 124 16.12 -6.34 -31.56
N SER A 125 16.53 -6.13 -32.81
CA SER A 125 16.06 -5.03 -33.67
C SER A 125 14.77 -5.34 -34.43
N GLY A 126 14.02 -6.38 -34.01
CA GLY A 126 12.88 -6.93 -34.75
C GLY A 126 11.54 -6.96 -33.99
N GLY A 127 11.56 -6.76 -32.67
CA GLY A 127 10.45 -7.09 -31.79
C GLY A 127 9.15 -6.38 -32.12
N VAL A 128 8.11 -7.16 -32.40
CA VAL A 128 6.74 -6.66 -32.45
C VAL A 128 5.96 -7.18 -31.26
N GLY A 129 5.18 -6.30 -30.65
CA GLY A 129 4.28 -6.68 -29.57
C GLY A 129 3.13 -5.69 -29.47
N GLY A 130 2.19 -6.02 -28.61
CA GLY A 130 0.99 -5.24 -28.42
C GLY A 130 0.38 -5.55 -27.07
N TYR A 131 -0.79 -4.96 -26.84
CA TYR A 131 -1.51 -5.12 -25.59
C TYR A 131 -3.01 -5.17 -25.84
N ILE A 132 -3.71 -5.81 -24.92
CA ILE A 132 -5.17 -5.91 -24.89
C ILE A 132 -5.64 -5.45 -23.51
N VAL A 133 -6.39 -4.35 -23.46
CA VAL A 133 -7.02 -3.88 -22.22
C VAL A 133 -8.52 -4.09 -22.34
N ASN A 134 -9.09 -4.91 -21.46
CA ASN A 134 -10.53 -5.21 -21.44
C ASN A 134 -11.13 -5.61 -22.81
N GLY A 135 -10.32 -6.26 -23.66
CA GLY A 135 -10.71 -6.68 -25.01
C GLY A 135 -10.42 -5.67 -26.13
N VAL A 136 -9.96 -4.46 -25.80
CA VAL A 136 -9.46 -3.47 -26.77
C VAL A 136 -8.02 -3.82 -27.11
N ASP A 137 -7.79 -4.21 -28.36
CA ASP A 137 -6.48 -4.64 -28.86
C ASP A 137 -5.76 -3.47 -29.56
N SER A 138 -4.54 -3.20 -29.14
CA SER A 138 -3.70 -2.14 -29.72
C SER A 138 -3.04 -2.54 -31.04
N GLY A 139 -3.13 -3.81 -31.42
CA GLY A 139 -2.47 -4.41 -32.57
C GLY A 139 -0.96 -4.53 -32.39
N TRP A 140 -0.31 -5.15 -33.38
CA TRP A 140 1.14 -5.28 -33.41
C TRP A 140 1.81 -3.92 -33.61
N LYS A 141 2.67 -3.55 -32.66
CA LYS A 141 3.52 -2.37 -32.69
C LYS A 141 4.98 -2.82 -32.70
N LYS A 142 5.82 -2.09 -33.42
CA LYS A 142 7.27 -2.30 -33.36
C LYS A 142 7.77 -1.65 -32.07
N LEU A 143 8.07 -2.46 -31.08
CA LEU A 143 8.27 -1.99 -29.70
C LEU A 143 9.64 -1.33 -29.51
N CYS A 144 10.62 -1.63 -30.36
CA CYS A 144 11.92 -0.96 -30.37
C CYS A 144 11.88 0.50 -30.86
N ASP A 145 10.79 0.93 -31.53
CA ASP A 145 10.63 2.31 -32.00
C ASP A 145 10.00 3.25 -30.94
N VAL A 146 9.54 2.68 -29.82
CA VAL A 146 8.79 3.39 -28.77
C VAL A 146 9.45 3.19 -27.39
N GLN A 147 10.75 2.86 -27.34
CA GLN A 147 11.39 2.52 -26.07
C GLN A 147 11.63 3.75 -25.17
N PRO A 148 11.17 3.73 -23.91
CA PRO A 148 10.35 2.68 -23.30
C PRO A 148 8.85 2.96 -23.51
N GLY A 149 8.08 1.90 -23.76
CA GLY A 149 6.74 2.00 -24.36
C GLY A 149 5.70 2.47 -23.37
N GLU A 150 5.42 3.78 -23.36
CA GLU A 150 4.30 4.35 -22.62
C GLU A 150 3.05 4.42 -23.50
N PHE A 151 1.95 3.86 -23.00
CA PHE A 151 0.67 3.81 -23.69
C PHE A 151 -0.44 4.34 -22.80
N ASP A 152 -1.24 5.26 -23.34
CA ASP A 152 -2.48 5.71 -22.73
C ASP A 152 -3.55 4.62 -22.88
N ILE A 153 -4.01 4.10 -21.76
CA ILE A 153 -5.07 3.07 -21.67
C ILE A 153 -6.26 3.57 -20.84
N THR A 154 -6.35 4.88 -20.58
CA THR A 154 -7.35 5.51 -19.72
C THR A 154 -8.78 5.13 -20.14
N ASN A 155 -9.06 5.19 -21.45
CA ASN A 155 -10.39 4.92 -22.00
C ASN A 155 -10.74 3.43 -22.10
N ASP A 156 -9.76 2.54 -21.89
CA ASP A 156 -9.95 1.09 -21.96
C ASP A 156 -10.19 0.47 -20.58
N LEU A 157 -9.91 1.21 -19.50
CA LEU A 157 -10.12 0.81 -18.10
C LEU A 157 -11.51 1.19 -17.59
N LYS A 158 -11.95 0.56 -16.50
CA LYS A 158 -13.27 0.79 -15.89
C LYS A 158 -13.31 0.43 -14.41
N GLY A 159 -14.36 0.85 -13.70
CA GLY A 159 -14.70 0.31 -12.37
C GLY A 159 -14.97 -1.21 -12.41
N GLY A 160 -14.67 -1.88 -11.30
CA GLY A 160 -14.77 -3.34 -11.18
C GLY A 160 -13.57 -4.08 -11.80
N ASN A 161 -13.83 -5.24 -12.40
CA ASN A 161 -12.78 -6.12 -12.92
C ASN A 161 -12.17 -5.61 -14.24
N ASN A 162 -10.85 -5.52 -14.26
CA ASN A 162 -10.04 -5.16 -15.41
C ASN A 162 -9.08 -6.29 -15.76
N SER A 163 -8.73 -6.39 -17.04
CA SER A 163 -7.67 -7.26 -17.50
C SER A 163 -6.77 -6.54 -18.50
N VAL A 164 -5.47 -6.68 -18.32
CA VAL A 164 -4.45 -6.22 -19.26
C VAL A 164 -3.64 -7.43 -19.69
N THR A 165 -3.62 -7.67 -20.99
CA THR A 165 -2.76 -8.69 -21.61
C THR A 165 -1.69 -7.98 -22.40
N VAL A 166 -0.46 -8.41 -22.27
CA VAL A 166 0.64 -7.96 -23.11
C VAL A 166 1.14 -9.15 -23.90
N TYR A 167 1.41 -8.95 -25.19
CA TYR A 167 1.78 -10.02 -26.09
C TYR A 167 2.91 -9.61 -27.03
N PHE A 168 3.75 -10.58 -27.39
CA PHE A 168 5.01 -10.33 -28.09
C PHE A 168 5.25 -11.42 -29.11
N HIS A 169 5.97 -11.05 -30.17
CA HIS A 169 6.38 -11.96 -31.22
C HIS A 169 7.75 -11.57 -31.76
N GLU A 170 8.63 -12.57 -31.79
CA GLU A 170 9.95 -12.46 -32.40
C GLU A 170 10.43 -13.76 -33.03
N ASP A 171 11.33 -13.61 -34.02
CA ASP A 171 12.02 -14.69 -34.72
C ASP A 171 13.33 -15.12 -34.01
N THR A 172 13.75 -14.39 -32.98
CA THR A 172 14.97 -14.66 -32.20
C THR A 172 14.74 -14.67 -30.68
N TRP A 173 15.79 -15.00 -29.93
CA TRP A 173 15.78 -15.11 -28.47
C TRP A 173 15.42 -13.76 -27.86
N GLU A 174 14.27 -13.64 -27.21
CA GLU A 174 13.92 -12.44 -26.46
C GLU A 174 13.36 -12.75 -25.07
N VAL A 175 13.63 -11.78 -24.20
CA VAL A 175 13.21 -11.70 -22.80
C VAL A 175 12.24 -10.53 -22.74
N LEU A 176 11.00 -10.79 -22.29
CA LEU A 176 10.19 -9.71 -21.78
C LEU A 176 10.79 -9.34 -20.44
N ASP A 177 11.49 -8.21 -20.40
CA ASP A 177 12.11 -7.81 -19.16
C ASP A 177 11.07 -7.46 -18.11
N THR A 178 10.00 -6.72 -18.47
CA THR A 178 8.85 -6.40 -17.58
C THR A 178 7.91 -5.30 -18.18
N GLY A 179 6.91 -4.84 -17.41
CA GLY A 179 6.13 -3.61 -17.55
C GLY A 179 5.34 -3.30 -16.27
N PHE A 180 4.57 -2.22 -16.24
CA PHE A 180 3.52 -2.04 -15.23
C PHE A 180 2.35 -1.23 -15.76
N VAL A 181 1.20 -1.37 -15.10
CA VAL A 181 0.04 -0.51 -15.28
C VAL A 181 -0.07 0.37 -14.05
N ASN A 182 -0.15 1.68 -14.23
CA ASN A 182 -0.53 2.61 -13.18
C ASN A 182 -1.89 3.23 -13.53
N VAL A 183 -2.81 3.25 -12.58
CA VAL A 183 -4.16 3.78 -12.75
C VAL A 183 -4.44 4.78 -11.64
N LYS A 184 -4.62 6.05 -11.99
CA LYS A 184 -5.18 7.08 -11.10
C LYS A 184 -6.70 7.09 -11.27
N TYR A 185 -7.44 6.98 -10.16
CA TYR A 185 -8.89 6.92 -10.17
C TYR A 185 -9.49 7.60 -8.93
N SER A 186 -10.75 8.01 -9.05
CA SER A 186 -11.54 8.49 -7.92
C SER A 186 -12.63 7.49 -7.55
N THR A 187 -12.97 7.37 -6.27
CA THR A 187 -13.99 6.44 -5.76
C THR A 187 -14.61 6.96 -4.47
N SER A 188 -15.84 6.55 -4.15
CA SER A 188 -16.48 6.75 -2.85
C SER A 188 -16.38 5.51 -1.93
N THR A 189 -15.81 4.42 -2.45
CA THR A 189 -15.69 3.14 -1.75
C THR A 189 -14.41 3.11 -0.93
N MET A 190 -14.54 2.91 0.38
CA MET A 190 -13.38 2.64 1.23
C MET A 190 -12.83 1.23 0.94
N PRO A 191 -11.50 1.05 0.85
CA PRO A 191 -10.90 -0.25 0.61
C PRO A 191 -11.31 -1.25 1.71
N PRO A 192 -11.48 -2.54 1.38
CA PRO A 192 -11.71 -3.55 2.39
C PRO A 192 -10.50 -3.66 3.31
N MET A 193 -10.73 -4.04 4.57
CA MET A 193 -9.62 -4.32 5.48
C MET A 193 -8.73 -5.43 4.89
N PRO A 194 -7.39 -5.25 4.87
CA PRO A 194 -6.42 -6.29 4.65
C PRO A 194 -6.78 -7.59 5.35
N SER A 195 -6.80 -8.63 4.53
CA SER A 195 -7.08 -9.98 4.95
C SER A 195 -5.81 -10.60 5.52
N GLU A 196 -5.95 -11.38 6.59
CA GLU A 196 -4.87 -12.26 7.10
C GLU A 196 -4.37 -13.22 6.01
N VAL A 197 -5.26 -13.57 5.07
CA VAL A 197 -4.96 -14.37 3.89
C VAL A 197 -4.76 -13.46 2.68
N ILE A 198 -3.56 -13.43 2.12
CA ILE A 198 -3.26 -12.71 0.87
C ILE A 198 -3.08 -13.74 -0.24
N ARG A 199 -3.67 -13.45 -1.41
CA ARG A 199 -3.44 -14.20 -2.65
C ARG A 199 -2.86 -13.27 -3.71
N VAL A 200 -1.66 -13.59 -4.19
CA VAL A 200 -1.01 -12.91 -5.31
C VAL A 200 -1.28 -13.73 -6.57
N PRO A 201 -2.15 -13.25 -7.48
CA PRO A 201 -2.42 -13.96 -8.73
C PRO A 201 -1.22 -13.85 -9.66
N LEU A 202 -0.79 -14.99 -10.21
CA LEU A 202 0.32 -15.06 -11.16
C LEU A 202 -0.10 -14.57 -12.55
N GLY A 203 -1.39 -14.57 -12.85
CA GLY A 203 -1.91 -14.24 -14.17
C GLY A 203 -1.83 -15.41 -15.13
N GLU A 204 -2.24 -15.16 -16.38
CA GLU A 204 -2.15 -16.16 -17.44
C GLU A 204 -0.85 -15.98 -18.22
N LEU A 205 -0.10 -17.07 -18.39
CA LEU A 205 1.14 -17.07 -19.15
C LEU A 205 1.05 -18.07 -20.29
N ARG A 206 1.45 -17.65 -21.48
CA ARG A 206 1.56 -18.53 -22.65
C ARG A 206 2.89 -18.29 -23.33
N ALA A 207 3.69 -19.34 -23.51
CA ALA A 207 4.94 -19.26 -24.26
C ALA A 207 5.07 -20.42 -25.25
N GLY A 208 5.65 -20.15 -26.42
CA GLY A 208 5.97 -21.13 -27.46
C GLY A 208 7.46 -21.48 -27.47
N GLN A 209 7.76 -22.74 -27.82
CA GLN A 209 9.08 -23.37 -28.05
C GLN A 209 10.18 -23.27 -26.95
N ASP A 210 10.73 -24.45 -26.65
CA ASP A 210 12.02 -24.76 -26.00
C ASP A 210 12.24 -24.36 -24.53
N HIS A 211 11.79 -23.22 -24.04
CA HIS A 211 12.03 -22.84 -22.63
C HIS A 211 11.16 -21.65 -22.19
N MET A 212 10.53 -21.75 -21.02
CA MET A 212 9.94 -20.61 -20.32
C MET A 212 10.44 -20.58 -18.87
N SER A 213 10.89 -19.39 -18.45
CA SER A 213 11.20 -18.99 -17.09
C SER A 213 10.52 -17.69 -16.76
N ASN A 214 9.77 -17.68 -15.66
CA ASN A 214 9.13 -16.47 -15.16
C ASN A 214 9.63 -16.19 -13.74
N MET A 215 9.93 -14.92 -13.46
CA MET A 215 10.27 -14.45 -12.13
C MET A 215 9.16 -13.59 -11.54
N PHE A 216 8.69 -14.01 -10.38
CA PHE A 216 7.67 -13.33 -9.60
C PHE A 216 8.33 -12.78 -8.34
N ASN A 217 7.93 -11.58 -7.92
CA ASN A 217 8.32 -11.06 -6.63
C ASN A 217 7.07 -10.84 -5.79
N PHE A 218 7.12 -11.23 -4.52
CA PHE A 218 6.08 -10.90 -3.56
C PHE A 218 6.68 -10.59 -2.19
N TYR A 219 5.89 -9.94 -1.35
CA TYR A 219 6.28 -9.53 -0.01
C TYR A 219 5.33 -10.10 1.01
N VAL A 220 5.88 -10.48 2.16
CA VAL A 220 5.12 -10.94 3.32
C VAL A 220 5.08 -9.79 4.34
N PRO A 221 3.94 -9.08 4.48
CA PRO A 221 3.83 -7.87 5.29
C PRO A 221 3.54 -8.21 6.77
N GLY A 222 4.39 -9.01 7.39
CA GLY A 222 4.31 -9.36 8.81
C GLY A 222 4.71 -10.81 9.10
N ASP A 223 4.19 -11.34 10.21
CA ASP A 223 4.58 -12.65 10.73
C ASP A 223 3.91 -13.75 9.91
N LEU A 224 4.71 -14.64 9.30
CA LEU A 224 4.23 -15.64 8.36
C LEU A 224 3.77 -16.90 9.09
N ALA A 225 2.49 -17.27 8.94
CA ALA A 225 1.93 -18.48 9.52
C ALA A 225 1.86 -19.65 8.53
N SER A 226 1.60 -19.39 7.25
CA SER A 226 1.47 -20.41 6.20
C SER A 226 1.83 -19.84 4.84
N LEU A 227 2.43 -20.66 3.98
CA LEU A 227 2.78 -20.34 2.61
C LEU A 227 2.32 -21.46 1.67
N LYS A 228 1.65 -21.08 0.59
CA LYS A 228 1.15 -21.99 -0.44
C LYS A 228 1.43 -21.41 -1.82
N PHE A 229 1.91 -22.27 -2.72
CA PHE A 229 1.96 -21.99 -4.15
C PHE A 229 1.02 -22.93 -4.86
N HIS A 230 0.17 -22.39 -5.72
CA HIS A 230 -0.79 -23.13 -6.54
C HIS A 230 -0.54 -22.79 -8.01
N PHE A 231 -0.15 -23.80 -8.80
CA PHE A 231 0.06 -23.66 -10.23
C PHE A 231 -0.87 -24.61 -10.97
N HIS A 232 -1.63 -24.06 -11.92
CA HIS A 232 -2.43 -24.83 -12.85
C HIS A 232 -1.78 -24.73 -14.23
N LEU A 233 -1.22 -25.85 -14.68
CA LEU A 233 -0.43 -25.96 -15.89
C LEU A 233 -1.19 -26.73 -16.96
N ILE A 234 -1.27 -26.17 -18.16
CA ILE A 234 -1.90 -26.80 -19.32
C ILE A 234 -0.84 -27.01 -20.42
N ASN A 235 -0.90 -28.16 -21.09
CA ASN A 235 -0.01 -28.65 -22.15
C ASN A 235 1.47 -28.82 -21.75
N ALA A 236 1.75 -29.13 -20.48
CA ALA A 236 3.10 -29.32 -19.93
C ALA A 236 3.47 -30.81 -19.70
N THR A 237 3.23 -31.70 -20.67
CA THR A 237 3.40 -33.16 -20.48
C THR A 237 4.85 -33.64 -20.35
N ASN A 238 5.10 -34.49 -19.35
CA ASN A 238 6.37 -35.21 -19.12
C ASN A 238 7.59 -34.34 -18.76
N GLU A 239 7.34 -33.10 -18.33
CA GLU A 239 8.40 -32.15 -17.97
C GLU A 239 8.64 -32.09 -16.45
N ASN A 240 9.72 -31.42 -16.04
CA ASN A 240 9.98 -31.10 -14.64
C ASN A 240 9.50 -29.67 -14.33
N PHE A 241 8.68 -29.52 -13.29
CA PHE A 241 8.38 -28.22 -12.71
C PHE A 241 9.32 -27.98 -11.53
N THR A 242 10.15 -26.96 -11.61
CA THR A 242 11.02 -26.56 -10.50
C THR A 242 10.51 -25.26 -9.88
N LEU A 243 10.12 -25.36 -8.62
CA LEU A 243 9.89 -24.24 -7.71
C LEU A 243 11.25 -23.81 -7.14
N ARG A 244 11.81 -22.66 -7.56
CA ARG A 244 12.96 -22.05 -6.88
C ARG A 244 12.58 -20.69 -6.32
N PHE A 245 12.89 -20.40 -5.07
CA PHE A 245 12.79 -19.04 -4.56
C PHE A 245 13.91 -18.71 -3.58
N ASN A 246 14.21 -17.42 -3.49
CA ASN A 246 15.23 -16.87 -2.61
C ASN A 246 14.64 -15.67 -1.86
N THR A 247 15.24 -15.32 -0.73
CA THR A 247 14.89 -14.10 0.00
C THR A 247 15.93 -13.03 -0.26
N MET A 248 15.53 -11.75 -0.23
CA MET A 248 16.51 -10.66 -0.37
C MET A 248 17.33 -10.41 0.90
N LYS A 249 16.82 -10.82 2.07
CA LYS A 249 17.48 -10.60 3.37
C LYS A 249 18.58 -11.63 3.67
N MET A 250 18.55 -12.80 3.02
CA MET A 250 19.51 -13.89 3.21
C MET A 250 19.66 -14.69 1.92
N GLY A 251 20.88 -15.11 1.57
CA GLY A 251 21.18 -16.00 0.43
C GLY A 251 20.60 -17.42 0.56
N ASN A 252 19.50 -17.59 1.29
CA ASN A 252 18.75 -18.82 1.45
C ASN A 252 18.05 -19.15 0.13
N ARG A 253 18.48 -20.21 -0.50
CA ARG A 253 17.89 -20.74 -1.73
C ARG A 253 17.04 -21.95 -1.41
N PHE A 254 15.74 -21.86 -1.68
CA PHE A 254 14.86 -23.01 -1.70
C PHE A 254 14.69 -23.50 -3.13
N GLU A 255 14.76 -24.82 -3.33
CA GLU A 255 14.48 -25.45 -4.61
C GLU A 255 13.75 -26.77 -4.41
N LYS A 256 12.64 -26.94 -5.12
CA LYS A 256 11.85 -28.17 -5.13
C LYS A 256 11.40 -28.48 -6.54
N THR A 257 11.58 -29.73 -6.97
CA THR A 257 11.15 -30.16 -8.29
C THR A 257 10.04 -31.21 -8.17
N LYS A 258 8.97 -31.05 -8.94
CA LYS A 258 7.88 -32.01 -9.11
C LYS A 258 7.78 -32.38 -10.58
N LYS A 259 7.56 -33.67 -10.88
CA LYS A 259 7.38 -34.15 -12.25
C LYS A 259 5.95 -33.89 -12.72
N ILE A 260 5.80 -33.33 -13.91
CA ILE A 260 4.51 -33.09 -14.54
C ILE A 260 4.07 -34.34 -15.30
N THR A 261 2.88 -34.84 -15.02
CA THR A 261 2.31 -36.02 -15.70
C THR A 261 0.88 -35.73 -16.13
N GLY A 262 0.71 -35.28 -17.37
CA GLY A 262 -0.60 -34.90 -17.93
C GLY A 262 -0.55 -33.56 -18.66
N ASP A 263 -1.54 -33.31 -19.51
CA ASP A 263 -1.69 -32.06 -20.27
C ASP A 263 -2.52 -31.01 -19.52
N ASP A 264 -3.06 -31.34 -18.34
CA ASP A 264 -3.80 -30.45 -17.44
C ASP A 264 -3.49 -30.92 -16.02
N VAL A 265 -2.67 -30.15 -15.30
CA VAL A 265 -2.06 -30.56 -14.03
C VAL A 265 -2.06 -29.41 -13.04
N ILE A 266 -2.54 -29.69 -11.82
CA ILE A 266 -2.38 -28.83 -10.66
C ILE A 266 -1.12 -29.26 -9.89
N ILE A 267 -0.21 -28.32 -9.67
CA ILE A 267 0.97 -28.48 -8.81
C ILE A 267 0.84 -27.53 -7.64
N GLU A 268 0.80 -28.10 -6.44
CA GLU A 268 0.78 -27.32 -5.21
C GLU A 268 2.08 -27.52 -4.43
N PHE A 269 2.54 -26.47 -3.79
CA PHE A 269 3.54 -26.53 -2.72
C PHE A 269 2.95 -25.87 -1.50
N ASN A 270 3.12 -26.48 -0.32
CA ASN A 270 2.51 -26.04 0.93
C ASN A 270 3.53 -26.18 2.07
N ASP A 271 3.14 -25.81 3.30
CA ASP A 271 4.05 -25.79 4.47
C ASP A 271 4.89 -27.07 4.64
N THR A 272 4.33 -28.24 4.32
CA THR A 272 5.04 -29.52 4.40
C THR A 272 6.14 -29.71 3.35
N ASP A 273 6.07 -29.01 2.22
CA ASP A 273 7.10 -29.01 1.19
C ASP A 273 8.29 -28.10 1.56
N PHE A 274 8.06 -27.10 2.44
CA PHE A 274 9.04 -26.09 2.89
C PHE A 274 9.83 -26.50 4.14
N THR A 275 10.07 -27.80 4.31
CA THR A 275 10.85 -28.31 5.46
C THR A 275 12.27 -27.76 5.44
N GLY A 276 12.68 -27.13 6.54
CA GLY A 276 13.99 -26.49 6.68
C GLY A 276 14.02 -24.98 6.39
N ILE A 277 12.88 -24.38 6.02
CA ILE A 277 12.71 -22.93 6.01
C ILE A 277 12.17 -22.49 7.37
N ASN A 278 12.84 -21.53 8.01
CA ASN A 278 12.30 -20.84 9.17
C ASN A 278 11.40 -19.70 8.69
N TYR A 279 10.13 -19.67 9.10
CA TYR A 279 9.20 -18.63 8.66
C TYR A 279 9.56 -17.27 9.24
N ASP A 280 10.15 -17.22 10.43
CA ASP A 280 10.71 -15.99 11.03
C ASP A 280 11.77 -15.33 10.12
N ASP A 281 12.47 -16.11 9.29
CA ASP A 281 13.47 -15.59 8.34
C ASP A 281 12.81 -14.99 7.08
N LEU A 282 11.51 -15.25 6.85
CA LEU A 282 10.73 -14.75 5.71
C LEU A 282 9.91 -13.51 6.06
N GLU A 283 9.70 -13.23 7.34
CA GLU A 283 8.91 -12.09 7.83
C GLU A 283 9.50 -10.77 7.31
N GLU A 284 8.62 -9.92 6.77
CA GLU A 284 8.97 -8.60 6.22
C GLU A 284 10.11 -8.64 5.21
N THR A 285 10.20 -9.75 4.48
CA THR A 285 11.22 -9.94 3.48
C THR A 285 10.56 -10.06 2.13
N THR A 286 11.15 -9.40 1.13
CA THR A 286 10.78 -9.67 -0.26
C THR A 286 11.28 -11.05 -0.64
N ILE A 287 10.38 -11.87 -1.15
CA ILE A 287 10.67 -13.18 -1.68
C ILE A 287 10.70 -13.06 -3.21
N VAL A 288 11.87 -13.36 -3.77
CA VAL A 288 12.12 -13.42 -5.21
C VAL A 288 11.96 -14.87 -5.64
N CYS A 289 10.94 -15.11 -6.43
CA CYS A 289 10.51 -16.43 -6.86
C CYS A 289 10.82 -16.65 -8.35
N TYR A 290 11.59 -17.69 -8.65
CA TYR A 290 11.88 -18.15 -10.01
C TYR A 290 11.00 -19.35 -10.34
N PHE A 291 9.88 -19.12 -11.01
CA PHE A 291 8.98 -20.20 -11.44
C PHE A 291 8.70 -20.13 -12.92
N LEU A 292 9.53 -20.81 -13.67
CA LEU A 292 9.15 -21.90 -14.57
C LEU A 292 10.47 -22.40 -15.15
N ASN A 293 10.69 -23.69 -15.29
CA ASN A 293 11.69 -24.17 -16.23
C ASN A 293 11.03 -25.30 -16.98
N ILE A 294 9.94 -24.94 -17.67
CA ILE A 294 9.25 -25.88 -18.51
C ILE A 294 9.92 -25.78 -19.87
N CYS A 295 10.88 -26.67 -20.10
CA CYS A 295 11.35 -26.97 -21.43
C CYS A 295 10.23 -27.71 -22.13
N VAL A 296 9.80 -27.31 -23.33
CA VAL A 296 8.90 -28.14 -24.13
C VAL A 296 9.57 -28.43 -25.44
N HIS A 297 9.91 -29.70 -25.65
CA HIS A 297 10.53 -30.15 -26.88
C HIS A 297 9.45 -30.54 -27.90
N GLY A 298 9.40 -29.81 -29.02
CA GLY A 298 8.56 -30.13 -30.19
C GLY A 298 8.00 -28.90 -30.90
N SER A 299 7.83 -28.99 -32.23
CA SER A 299 7.15 -27.96 -33.03
C SER A 299 5.68 -27.83 -32.63
N ASN A 300 5.19 -26.60 -32.38
CA ASN A 300 3.80 -26.22 -32.06
C ASN A 300 3.27 -26.59 -30.66
N LYS A 301 4.13 -26.76 -29.65
CA LYS A 301 3.66 -26.88 -28.26
C LYS A 301 3.84 -25.57 -27.50
N TYR A 302 2.84 -25.25 -26.70
CA TYR A 302 2.80 -24.08 -25.83
C TYR A 302 2.65 -24.54 -24.38
N VAL A 303 3.31 -23.84 -23.46
CA VAL A 303 3.08 -23.98 -22.03
C VAL A 303 2.10 -22.92 -21.60
N TYR A 304 1.09 -23.32 -20.83
CA TYR A 304 0.09 -22.42 -20.29
C TYR A 304 0.12 -22.48 -18.77
N VAL A 305 0.29 -21.32 -18.12
CA VAL A 305 -0.07 -21.14 -16.71
C VAL A 305 -1.44 -20.49 -16.70
N ALA A 306 -2.42 -21.15 -16.09
CA ALA A 306 -3.79 -20.66 -16.05
C ALA A 306 -3.98 -19.54 -15.03
N ASN A 307 -4.98 -18.67 -15.28
CA ASN A 307 -5.24 -17.46 -14.50
C ASN A 307 -5.72 -17.72 -13.05
N ASP A 308 -6.02 -18.97 -12.71
CA ASP A 308 -6.31 -19.43 -11.35
C ASP A 308 -5.05 -19.83 -10.58
N SER A 309 -3.85 -19.67 -11.15
CA SER A 309 -2.57 -19.85 -10.45
C SER A 309 -2.28 -18.68 -9.51
N TYR A 310 -1.85 -18.98 -8.28
CA TYR A 310 -1.62 -17.98 -7.24
C TYR A 310 -0.56 -18.40 -6.22
N ILE A 311 0.00 -17.41 -5.54
CA ILE A 311 0.74 -17.57 -4.28
C ILE A 311 -0.18 -17.11 -3.17
N GLU A 312 -0.37 -17.92 -2.15
CA GLU A 312 -1.18 -17.60 -0.98
C GLU A 312 -0.30 -17.65 0.26
N PHE A 313 -0.50 -16.70 1.15
CA PHE A 313 0.10 -16.75 2.47
C PHE A 313 -0.87 -16.25 3.53
N ILE A 314 -0.75 -16.86 4.70
CA ILE A 314 -1.46 -16.47 5.91
C ILE A 314 -0.44 -15.76 6.79
N HIS A 315 -0.75 -14.55 7.22
CA HIS A 315 0.16 -13.73 8.01
C HIS A 315 -0.59 -12.94 9.08
N THR A 316 0.15 -12.51 10.10
CA THR A 316 -0.30 -11.51 11.06
C THR A 316 0.33 -10.17 10.68
N PRO A 317 -0.44 -9.17 10.20
CA PRO A 317 0.12 -7.87 9.86
C PRO A 317 0.78 -7.20 11.08
N LYS A 318 2.00 -6.67 10.94
CA LYS A 318 2.63 -5.89 12.03
C LYS A 318 1.89 -4.57 12.29
N ASN A 319 1.43 -3.92 11.22
CA ASN A 319 0.67 -2.69 11.31
C ASN A 319 -0.83 -3.01 11.37
N SER A 320 -1.43 -2.80 12.54
CA SER A 320 -2.88 -2.96 12.72
C SER A 320 -3.64 -1.76 12.18
N ILE A 321 -4.63 -2.05 11.35
CA ILE A 321 -5.58 -1.10 10.77
C ILE A 321 -6.97 -1.41 11.32
N GLY A 322 -7.73 -0.35 11.56
CA GLY A 322 -9.08 -0.41 12.07
C GLY A 322 -10.11 -0.44 10.96
N TYR A 323 -11.31 -0.89 11.32
CA TYR A 323 -12.49 -0.65 10.50
C TYR A 323 -12.70 0.86 10.34
N GLY A 324 -12.80 1.33 9.09
CA GLY A 324 -12.96 2.75 8.76
C GLY A 324 -11.65 3.50 8.47
N ASP A 325 -10.49 2.85 8.55
CA ASP A 325 -9.23 3.45 8.08
C ASP A 325 -9.25 3.54 6.54
N LEU A 326 -8.76 4.66 6.01
CA LEU A 326 -8.66 4.93 4.57
C LEU A 326 -7.30 4.45 4.07
N ILE A 327 -7.27 3.43 3.22
CA ILE A 327 -6.04 2.95 2.59
C ILE A 327 -5.86 3.66 1.26
N LEU A 328 -4.72 4.31 1.08
CA LEU A 328 -4.37 5.02 -0.13
C LEU A 328 -3.13 4.39 -0.74
N GLU A 329 -3.10 4.37 -2.07
CA GLU A 329 -1.91 4.06 -2.85
C GLU A 329 -1.59 5.28 -3.70
N SER A 330 -0.31 5.63 -3.76
CA SER A 330 0.24 6.65 -4.63
C SER A 330 1.49 6.10 -5.30
N SER A 331 1.94 6.77 -6.36
CA SER A 331 3.18 6.43 -7.01
C SER A 331 4.02 7.65 -7.37
N THR A 332 5.31 7.43 -7.53
CA THR A 332 6.25 8.45 -7.97
C THR A 332 7.30 7.83 -8.90
N ARG A 333 7.89 8.67 -9.73
CA ARG A 333 8.97 8.27 -10.64
C ARG A 333 10.31 8.42 -9.96
N PHE A 334 11.26 7.59 -10.38
CA PHE A 334 12.64 7.83 -10.02
C PHE A 334 13.19 9.02 -10.83
N ASP A 335 13.91 9.88 -10.14
CA ASP A 335 14.73 10.95 -10.69
C ASP A 335 16.12 10.41 -11.06
N TYR A 336 16.64 10.92 -12.17
CA TYR A 336 17.91 10.58 -12.79
C TYR A 336 18.90 11.75 -12.72
N ASP A 337 18.62 12.84 -12.02
CA ASP A 337 19.44 14.06 -12.04
C ASP A 337 20.78 13.95 -11.26
N HIS A 338 21.13 12.80 -10.70
CA HIS A 338 22.28 12.64 -9.83
C HIS A 338 23.45 11.87 -10.45
N GLY A 339 24.31 12.66 -11.12
CA GLY A 339 25.66 12.25 -11.49
C GLY A 339 25.79 11.68 -12.89
N ALA A 340 25.34 12.44 -13.91
CA ALA A 340 25.75 12.22 -15.29
C ALA A 340 27.29 12.27 -15.38
N VAL A 341 27.94 11.11 -15.33
CA VAL A 341 29.38 11.05 -15.55
C VAL A 341 29.60 11.08 -17.07
N ASP A 342 30.57 11.85 -17.56
CA ASP A 342 30.89 12.10 -18.99
C ASP A 342 31.16 10.86 -19.88
N ASN A 343 30.93 9.65 -19.39
CA ASN A 343 31.12 8.41 -20.13
C ASN A 343 29.78 7.85 -20.61
N ILE A 344 29.52 8.00 -21.91
CA ILE A 344 28.45 7.31 -22.62
C ILE A 344 28.82 5.82 -22.74
N ILE A 345 28.02 4.94 -22.15
CA ILE A 345 28.05 3.49 -22.39
C ILE A 345 26.71 3.12 -23.04
N CYS A 346 26.73 2.31 -24.10
CA CYS A 346 25.53 1.92 -24.87
C CYS A 346 24.70 3.10 -25.44
N GLY A 347 25.25 4.32 -25.53
CA GLY A 347 24.55 5.49 -26.07
C GLY A 347 23.73 6.29 -25.05
N LYS A 348 23.76 5.94 -23.76
CA LYS A 348 23.00 6.63 -22.69
C LYS A 348 23.91 7.28 -21.63
N PRO A 349 23.44 8.33 -20.91
CA PRO A 349 24.16 8.92 -19.77
C PRO A 349 24.36 7.91 -18.65
N LYS A 350 25.51 7.96 -17.97
CA LYS A 350 25.81 7.16 -16.79
C LYS A 350 25.26 7.87 -15.54
N TYR A 351 24.51 7.18 -14.69
CA TYR A 351 24.09 7.67 -13.38
C TYR A 351 24.86 6.94 -12.27
N GLU A 352 25.17 7.62 -11.17
CA GLU A 352 25.80 6.96 -10.00
C GLU A 352 24.74 6.28 -9.12
N TRP A 353 23.53 6.84 -9.12
CA TRP A 353 22.37 6.33 -8.39
C TRP A 353 21.09 6.99 -8.94
N ILE A 354 19.94 6.37 -8.68
CA ILE A 354 18.61 6.95 -8.94
C ILE A 354 17.84 7.10 -7.64
N GLU A 355 16.97 8.11 -7.56
CA GLU A 355 16.21 8.42 -6.35
C GLU A 355 14.72 8.47 -6.62
N ALA A 356 13.91 7.88 -5.76
CA ALA A 356 12.49 8.22 -5.69
C ALA A 356 12.21 8.85 -4.32
N ARG A 357 11.62 10.05 -4.32
CA ARG A 357 11.15 10.72 -3.10
C ARG A 357 9.65 10.58 -2.97
N TYR A 358 9.19 10.25 -1.78
CA TYR A 358 7.79 10.09 -1.46
C TYR A 358 7.52 10.56 -0.04
N TYR A 359 6.31 11.06 0.18
CA TYR A 359 5.90 11.58 1.47
C TYR A 359 4.84 10.67 2.09
N ILE A 360 4.99 10.36 3.38
CA ILE A 360 3.97 9.66 4.16
C ILE A 360 3.42 10.63 5.20
N PRO A 361 2.11 10.92 5.20
CA PRO A 361 1.52 11.95 6.06
C PRO A 361 1.71 11.72 7.54
N ASP A 362 1.76 12.79 8.34
CA ASP A 362 1.87 12.66 9.78
C ASP A 362 0.68 11.89 10.37
N GLY A 363 0.97 11.03 11.35
CA GLY A 363 -0.02 10.14 11.96
C GLY A 363 -0.64 9.09 11.03
N ALA A 364 -0.21 8.98 9.76
CA ALA A 364 -0.55 7.87 8.88
C ALA A 364 0.22 6.60 9.26
N ILE A 365 -0.29 5.45 8.86
CA ILE A 365 0.33 4.15 9.07
C ILE A 365 0.95 3.69 7.75
N PRO A 366 2.28 3.64 7.62
CA PRO A 366 2.92 3.05 6.44
C PRO A 366 2.51 1.59 6.28
N MET A 367 2.16 1.17 5.06
CA MET A 367 1.70 -0.20 4.81
C MET A 367 2.63 -0.97 3.89
N GLU A 368 2.94 -0.40 2.74
CA GLU A 368 3.70 -1.07 1.70
C GLU A 368 4.45 -0.01 0.91
N VAL A 369 5.72 -0.22 0.61
CA VAL A 369 6.43 0.56 -0.41
C VAL A 369 7.10 -0.44 -1.32
N LYS A 370 6.80 -0.34 -2.61
CA LYS A 370 7.30 -1.22 -3.66
C LYS A 370 7.97 -0.39 -4.74
N ALA A 371 9.27 -0.60 -4.92
CA ALA A 371 10.00 -0.08 -6.07
C ALA A 371 10.04 -1.14 -7.17
N ALA A 372 9.94 -0.70 -8.43
CA ALA A 372 10.24 -1.53 -9.58
C ALA A 372 11.04 -0.69 -10.59
N PHE A 373 12.11 -1.29 -11.10
CA PHE A 373 13.10 -0.62 -11.92
C PHE A 373 13.73 -1.65 -12.87
N ALA A 374 14.03 -1.21 -14.10
CA ALA A 374 14.70 -2.03 -15.10
C ALA A 374 16.19 -1.63 -15.20
N GLU A 375 17.11 -2.58 -15.04
CA GLU A 375 18.55 -2.35 -15.26
C GLU A 375 19.28 -3.58 -15.83
N ASP A 376 20.33 -3.32 -16.62
CA ASP A 376 21.38 -4.28 -16.98
C ASP A 376 22.49 -4.30 -15.91
N GLY A 377 22.40 -5.22 -14.93
CA GLY A 377 23.29 -5.16 -13.76
C GLY A 377 23.41 -6.47 -12.95
N TRP A 378 24.58 -6.66 -12.33
CA TRP A 378 25.01 -7.92 -11.71
C TRP A 378 24.96 -7.89 -10.17
N GLU A 379 25.01 -6.70 -9.55
CA GLU A 379 24.90 -6.47 -8.09
C GLU A 379 24.35 -5.05 -7.84
N GLN A 380 23.40 -4.90 -6.92
CA GLN A 380 22.77 -3.61 -6.60
C GLN A 380 22.50 -3.44 -5.11
N ASN A 381 22.72 -2.22 -4.64
CA ASN A 381 22.39 -1.79 -3.29
C ASN A 381 21.18 -0.85 -3.32
N ILE A 382 20.25 -1.08 -2.40
CA ILE A 382 19.20 -0.12 -2.07
C ILE A 382 19.53 0.47 -0.71
N SER A 383 19.40 1.79 -0.61
CA SER A 383 19.34 2.47 0.67
C SER A 383 18.02 3.19 0.81
N VAL A 384 17.46 3.09 2.00
CA VAL A 384 16.22 3.74 2.40
C VAL A 384 16.60 4.82 3.39
N TRP A 385 16.06 6.00 3.16
CA TRP A 385 16.36 7.20 3.93
C TRP A 385 15.06 7.87 4.33
N ALA A 386 15.12 8.56 5.46
CA ALA A 386 14.07 9.46 5.92
C ALA A 386 14.71 10.83 6.17
N ASP A 387 14.17 11.87 5.54
CA ASP A 387 14.84 13.15 5.35
C ASP A 387 16.24 12.96 4.77
N ASP A 388 17.30 13.39 5.46
CA ASP A 388 18.70 13.21 5.07
C ASP A 388 19.40 12.11 5.89
N GLU A 389 18.66 11.30 6.65
CA GLU A 389 19.23 10.25 7.51
C GLU A 389 19.00 8.84 6.94
N PRO A 390 20.05 8.01 6.82
CA PRO A 390 19.90 6.64 6.36
C PRO A 390 19.23 5.82 7.46
N VAL A 391 18.09 5.23 7.14
CA VAL A 391 17.32 4.40 8.09
C VAL A 391 17.51 2.91 7.82
N GLY A 392 17.91 2.53 6.62
CA GLY A 392 18.24 1.15 6.26
C GLY A 392 19.05 1.06 4.97
N ALA A 393 19.81 -0.01 4.82
CA ALA A 393 20.48 -0.37 3.57
C ALA A 393 20.40 -1.88 3.37
N HIS A 394 20.09 -2.29 2.15
CA HIS A 394 19.90 -3.68 1.79
C HIS A 394 20.60 -3.98 0.47
N LEU A 395 21.26 -5.13 0.42
CA LEU A 395 21.68 -5.74 -0.83
C LEU A 395 20.43 -6.30 -1.50
N VAL A 396 20.13 -5.78 -2.69
CA VAL A 396 18.93 -6.18 -3.45
C VAL A 396 19.19 -7.48 -4.19
N TRP A 397 20.43 -7.64 -4.65
CA TRP A 397 20.79 -8.67 -5.60
C TRP A 397 22.26 -9.06 -5.48
N ASP A 398 22.51 -10.33 -5.18
CA ASP A 398 23.83 -10.96 -5.24
C ASP A 398 23.78 -12.14 -6.21
N GLN A 399 24.41 -11.97 -7.38
CA GLN A 399 24.47 -13.01 -8.40
C GLN A 399 25.36 -14.20 -8.02
N SER A 400 26.21 -14.10 -7.00
CA SER A 400 27.04 -15.23 -6.55
C SER A 400 26.20 -16.44 -6.11
N VAL A 401 24.91 -16.21 -5.82
CA VAL A 401 23.91 -17.22 -5.46
C VAL A 401 23.20 -17.81 -6.70
N LEU A 402 23.23 -17.13 -7.85
CA LEU A 402 22.41 -17.41 -9.04
C LEU A 402 23.24 -17.37 -10.34
N ASN A 403 23.71 -18.53 -10.80
CA ASN A 403 24.46 -18.72 -12.07
C ASN A 403 23.63 -18.41 -13.37
N ARG A 404 23.04 -17.22 -13.55
CA ARG A 404 22.43 -16.78 -14.82
C ARG A 404 22.54 -15.27 -15.05
N SER A 405 22.83 -14.92 -16.30
CA SER A 405 22.84 -13.56 -16.87
C SER A 405 21.43 -13.15 -17.31
N GLY A 406 20.90 -12.05 -16.79
CA GLY A 406 19.65 -11.44 -17.26
C GLY A 406 19.37 -10.14 -16.52
N GLN A 407 18.78 -9.15 -17.21
CA GLN A 407 18.16 -7.98 -16.58
C GLN A 407 16.96 -8.49 -15.79
N ALA A 408 16.88 -8.22 -14.49
CA ALA A 408 15.71 -8.57 -13.70
C ALA A 408 15.13 -7.28 -13.12
N GLU A 409 13.85 -7.02 -13.36
CA GLU A 409 13.15 -6.04 -12.55
C GLU A 409 12.91 -6.64 -11.17
N ILE A 410 13.54 -6.01 -10.18
CA ILE A 410 13.40 -6.40 -8.80
C ILE A 410 12.34 -5.51 -8.20
N GLY A 411 11.16 -6.11 -7.99
CA GLY A 411 10.23 -5.55 -7.04
C GLY A 411 10.94 -5.53 -5.69
N TYR A 412 11.26 -4.37 -5.15
CA TYR A 412 11.82 -4.25 -3.81
C TYR A 412 10.77 -3.70 -2.86
N TRP A 413 10.48 -4.45 -1.80
CA TRP A 413 9.62 -4.00 -0.74
C TRP A 413 10.44 -3.49 0.43
N VAL A 414 10.13 -2.26 0.84
CA VAL A 414 10.74 -1.65 2.03
C VAL A 414 9.99 -2.15 3.27
N PRO A 415 10.70 -2.74 4.25
CA PRO A 415 10.12 -3.03 5.56
C PRO A 415 9.53 -1.77 6.19
N THR A 416 8.32 -1.86 6.72
CA THR A 416 7.57 -0.68 7.19
C THR A 416 8.23 0.03 8.37
N GLU A 417 9.10 -0.65 9.12
CA GLU A 417 9.91 -0.08 10.20
C GLU A 417 10.88 1.01 9.73
N PHE A 418 11.30 0.97 8.46
CA PHE A 418 12.16 1.98 7.85
C PHE A 418 11.38 3.15 7.26
N ILE A 419 10.07 3.04 7.11
CA ILE A 419 9.24 4.11 6.56
C ILE A 419 8.78 5.00 7.72
N LYS A 420 8.95 6.32 7.57
CA LYS A 420 8.58 7.30 8.60
C LYS A 420 7.43 8.17 8.12
N ALA A 421 6.38 8.24 8.92
CA ALA A 421 5.30 9.21 8.76
C ALA A 421 5.75 10.62 9.18
N GLY A 422 5.09 11.64 8.63
CA GLY A 422 5.33 13.06 8.94
C GLY A 422 6.62 13.62 8.36
N ARG A 423 7.21 12.95 7.36
CA ARG A 423 8.48 13.38 6.73
C ARG A 423 8.67 12.78 5.34
N TRP A 424 9.59 13.38 4.59
CA TRP A 424 9.99 12.85 3.30
C TRP A 424 10.80 11.56 3.48
N ASN A 425 10.47 10.56 2.67
CA ASN A 425 11.22 9.32 2.57
C ASN A 425 11.82 9.26 1.17
N HIS A 426 12.97 8.61 1.05
CA HIS A 426 13.56 8.40 -0.27
C HIS A 426 14.24 7.05 -0.40
N ILE A 427 14.06 6.42 -1.57
CA ILE A 427 14.77 5.20 -1.96
C ILE A 427 15.85 5.58 -2.94
N ARG A 428 17.09 5.21 -2.62
CA ARG A 428 18.22 5.27 -3.56
C ARG A 428 18.61 3.88 -4.01
N ILE A 429 18.69 3.69 -5.31
CA ILE A 429 19.27 2.50 -5.93
C ILE A 429 20.63 2.91 -6.49
N TYR A 430 21.68 2.19 -6.10
CA TYR A 430 23.06 2.51 -6.47
C TYR A 430 23.93 1.25 -6.54
N ARG A 431 25.13 1.41 -7.12
CA ARG A 431 26.09 0.31 -7.28
C ARG A 431 27.49 0.74 -6.83
N ASP A 432 28.14 -0.09 -6.01
CA ASP A 432 29.39 0.29 -5.33
C ASP A 432 30.62 0.45 -6.24
N ASN A 433 30.60 0.10 -7.53
CA ASN A 433 31.80 0.23 -8.39
C ASN A 433 31.61 0.31 -9.92
N TYR A 434 30.40 0.32 -10.49
CA TYR A 434 30.24 0.42 -11.96
C TYR A 434 28.93 1.10 -12.36
N SER A 435 28.97 1.73 -13.54
CA SER A 435 27.88 2.41 -14.21
C SER A 435 26.68 1.52 -14.49
N CYS A 436 25.51 2.03 -14.19
CA CYS A 436 24.23 1.43 -14.53
C CYS A 436 23.73 1.95 -15.89
N CYS A 437 23.15 1.07 -16.71
CA CYS A 437 22.32 1.48 -17.85
C CYS A 437 20.87 1.53 -17.36
N LEU A 438 20.55 2.46 -16.46
CA LEU A 438 19.20 2.59 -15.93
C LEU A 438 18.30 3.24 -16.97
N GLU A 439 17.14 2.62 -17.19
CA GLU A 439 16.12 3.20 -18.07
C GLU A 439 15.27 4.20 -17.28
N PRO A 440 14.91 5.37 -17.85
CA PRO A 440 14.26 6.49 -17.18
C PRO A 440 12.82 6.26 -16.67
N GLN A 441 12.38 5.02 -16.51
CA GLN A 441 10.97 4.67 -16.27
C GLN A 441 10.70 3.84 -15.03
N SER A 442 11.65 3.73 -14.11
CA SER A 442 11.41 3.11 -12.80
C SER A 442 10.26 3.80 -12.06
N ILE A 443 9.49 3.02 -11.29
CA ILE A 443 8.35 3.52 -10.51
C ILE A 443 8.44 3.03 -9.07
N LEU A 444 8.05 3.90 -8.16
CA LEU A 444 7.81 3.58 -6.77
C LEU A 444 6.31 3.66 -6.52
N SER A 445 5.67 2.58 -6.06
CA SER A 445 4.32 2.59 -5.50
C SER A 445 4.42 2.53 -3.97
N TYR A 446 3.59 3.30 -3.28
CA TYR A 446 3.57 3.32 -1.82
C TYR A 446 2.14 3.43 -1.30
N LYS A 447 1.87 2.70 -0.22
CA LYS A 447 0.59 2.60 0.47
C LYS A 447 0.70 3.01 1.91
N PHE A 448 -0.31 3.72 2.36
CA PHE A 448 -0.47 4.13 3.74
C PHE A 448 -1.95 4.16 4.12
N ALA A 449 -2.22 4.02 5.42
CA ALA A 449 -3.56 4.17 5.96
C ALA A 449 -3.68 5.47 6.75
N ILE A 450 -4.72 6.25 6.48
CA ILE A 450 -5.13 7.41 7.26
C ILE A 450 -6.28 6.97 8.17
N LYS A 451 -6.24 7.40 9.44
CA LYS A 451 -7.36 7.26 10.36
C LYS A 451 -8.23 8.51 10.27
N PRO A 452 -9.42 8.47 9.65
CA PRO A 452 -10.24 9.66 9.45
C PRO A 452 -11.04 9.98 10.72
N MET A 453 -10.36 9.99 11.86
CA MET A 453 -10.89 10.24 13.18
C MET A 453 -9.82 10.88 14.05
N VAL A 454 -10.22 11.88 14.83
CA VAL A 454 -9.45 12.37 15.96
C VAL A 454 -10.08 11.96 17.29
N PRO A 455 -9.26 11.57 18.28
CA PRO A 455 -9.75 11.35 19.63
C PRO A 455 -10.16 12.67 20.30
N TYR A 456 -10.89 12.58 21.42
CA TYR A 456 -11.09 13.70 22.34
C TYR A 456 -9.78 14.45 22.62
N GLY A 457 -9.78 15.75 22.41
CA GLY A 457 -8.62 16.64 22.60
C GLY A 457 -8.50 17.17 24.02
N ASP A 458 -7.92 18.36 24.13
CA ASP A 458 -7.78 19.12 25.37
C ASP A 458 -9.12 19.61 25.92
N VAL A 459 -9.07 20.19 27.12
CA VAL A 459 -10.26 20.71 27.82
C VAL A 459 -10.41 22.21 27.57
N PHE A 460 -11.48 22.58 26.87
CA PHE A 460 -11.77 23.95 26.46
C PHE A 460 -12.96 24.57 27.24
N PRO A 461 -13.09 25.89 27.30
CA PRO A 461 -14.26 26.52 27.93
C PRO A 461 -15.59 26.24 27.20
N GLU A 462 -15.56 26.11 25.87
CA GLU A 462 -16.76 25.96 25.04
C GLU A 462 -16.91 24.58 24.38
N CYS A 463 -18.17 24.14 24.25
CA CYS A 463 -18.57 22.87 23.59
C CYS A 463 -19.25 23.16 22.22
N GLY A 464 -19.11 24.38 21.71
CA GLY A 464 -20.02 24.98 20.74
C GLY A 464 -19.99 24.30 19.37
N GLY A 465 -21.16 24.03 18.78
CA GLY A 465 -21.29 23.44 17.45
C GLY A 465 -22.46 23.99 16.63
N GLY A 466 -23.00 25.16 17.00
CA GLY A 466 -24.24 25.73 16.45
C GLY A 466 -24.10 26.40 15.08
N TYR A 467 -23.24 25.89 14.20
CA TYR A 467 -22.93 26.51 12.91
C TYR A 467 -22.83 25.47 11.79
N THR A 468 -22.89 25.97 10.56
CA THR A 468 -22.49 25.23 9.37
C THR A 468 -21.17 25.82 8.89
N VAL A 469 -20.20 24.99 8.53
CA VAL A 469 -18.90 25.45 8.04
C VAL A 469 -18.70 25.02 6.60
N ALA A 470 -18.18 25.92 5.76
CA ALA A 470 -17.77 25.58 4.40
C ALA A 470 -16.35 25.00 4.44
N ILE A 471 -16.17 23.81 3.88
CA ILE A 471 -14.89 23.11 3.79
C ILE A 471 -14.54 22.96 2.31
N TYR A 472 -13.39 23.51 1.92
CA TYR A 472 -12.85 23.42 0.58
C TYR A 472 -12.03 22.13 0.41
N TYR A 473 -12.09 21.54 -0.76
CA TYR A 473 -11.38 20.31 -1.09
C TYR A 473 -10.67 20.41 -2.44
N ASP A 474 -9.58 19.67 -2.56
CA ASP A 474 -8.80 19.42 -3.77
C ASP A 474 -9.06 17.98 -4.23
N ARG A 475 -9.55 17.81 -5.46
CA ARG A 475 -9.92 16.50 -6.00
C ARG A 475 -8.81 15.90 -6.84
N ASP A 476 -7.96 16.71 -7.46
CA ASP A 476 -6.96 16.25 -8.43
C ASP A 476 -5.50 16.38 -7.96
N TYR A 477 -5.31 16.94 -6.76
CA TYR A 477 -4.06 17.14 -6.05
C TYR A 477 -3.14 18.18 -6.70
N ASP A 478 -3.73 19.22 -7.29
CA ASP A 478 -2.99 20.35 -7.88
C ASP A 478 -2.69 21.50 -6.89
N GLY A 479 -3.16 21.37 -5.64
CA GLY A 479 -2.99 22.34 -4.56
C GLY A 479 -4.00 23.50 -4.60
N SER A 480 -4.99 23.46 -5.49
CA SER A 480 -6.06 24.43 -5.61
C SER A 480 -7.41 23.81 -5.24
N GLN A 481 -8.32 24.61 -4.68
CA GLN A 481 -9.65 24.10 -4.39
C GLN A 481 -10.46 23.85 -5.67
N ASP A 482 -11.12 22.69 -5.73
CA ASP A 482 -12.06 22.30 -6.79
C ASP A 482 -13.52 22.61 -6.44
N GLY A 483 -13.78 22.82 -5.15
CA GLY A 483 -15.08 23.17 -4.65
C GLY A 483 -15.12 23.19 -3.14
N ALA A 484 -16.33 23.39 -2.61
CA ALA A 484 -16.60 23.40 -1.18
C ALA A 484 -17.85 22.60 -0.84
N ILE A 485 -17.91 22.13 0.40
CA ILE A 485 -19.07 21.49 0.99
C ILE A 485 -19.41 22.10 2.33
N ASN A 486 -20.71 22.29 2.56
CA ASN A 486 -21.21 22.84 3.81
C ASN A 486 -21.50 21.70 4.78
N ILE A 487 -20.84 21.71 5.94
CA ILE A 487 -20.99 20.70 6.99
C ILE A 487 -21.69 21.33 8.18
N SER A 488 -22.83 20.76 8.55
CA SER A 488 -23.62 21.21 9.70
C SER A 488 -23.10 20.53 10.96
N ILE A 489 -22.45 21.29 11.84
CA ILE A 489 -21.96 20.77 13.12
C ILE A 489 -23.12 20.60 14.12
N ALA A 490 -24.17 21.41 13.99
CA ALA A 490 -25.48 21.21 14.62
C ALA A 490 -26.60 21.80 13.75
N GLU A 491 -27.83 21.28 13.91
CA GLU A 491 -28.98 21.70 13.12
C GLU A 491 -29.29 23.20 13.25
N GLY A 492 -29.55 23.86 12.11
CA GLY A 492 -30.03 25.25 12.06
C GLY A 492 -28.96 26.30 12.34
N GLY A 493 -27.68 25.93 12.28
CA GLY A 493 -26.57 26.84 12.52
C GLY A 493 -26.37 27.90 11.44
N THR A 494 -25.81 29.04 11.84
CA THR A 494 -25.34 30.09 10.92
C THR A 494 -24.15 29.59 10.11
N LEU A 495 -24.06 29.98 8.83
CA LEU A 495 -22.90 29.67 8.01
C LEU A 495 -21.69 30.46 8.52
N LYS A 496 -20.59 29.76 8.74
CA LYS A 496 -19.26 30.27 9.06
C LYS A 496 -18.27 29.84 7.99
N ASP A 497 -17.26 30.67 7.78
CA ASP A 497 -16.05 30.23 7.09
C ASP A 497 -15.11 29.51 8.07
N ILE A 498 -14.19 28.71 7.56
CA ILE A 498 -13.28 27.93 8.40
C ILE A 498 -12.31 28.81 9.19
N ASN A 499 -11.96 29.97 8.65
CA ASN A 499 -11.11 30.95 9.32
C ASN A 499 -11.82 31.69 10.48
N GLU A 500 -13.13 31.45 10.68
CA GLU A 500 -13.92 31.98 11.80
C GLU A 500 -14.06 30.98 12.97
N LEU A 501 -13.38 29.84 12.87
CA LEU A 501 -13.30 28.84 13.94
C LEU A 501 -12.31 29.28 15.03
N ASP A 502 -12.60 28.90 16.27
CA ASP A 502 -11.80 29.26 17.45
C ASP A 502 -11.28 28.00 18.16
N PRO A 503 -10.23 27.35 17.65
CA PRO A 503 -9.69 26.12 18.23
C PRO A 503 -9.04 26.33 19.61
N GLU A 504 -8.75 27.57 20.02
CA GLU A 504 -8.13 27.84 21.33
C GLU A 504 -9.16 27.84 22.47
N GLU A 505 -10.43 28.14 22.17
CA GLU A 505 -11.49 28.28 23.18
C GLU A 505 -12.67 27.30 22.98
N ASN A 506 -12.79 26.66 21.82
CA ASN A 506 -13.88 25.75 21.49
C ASN A 506 -13.41 24.34 21.13
N ALA A 507 -13.87 23.36 21.92
CA ALA A 507 -13.51 21.96 21.75
C ALA A 507 -13.92 21.37 20.39
N VAL A 508 -15.06 21.77 19.84
CA VAL A 508 -15.55 21.21 18.57
C VAL A 508 -14.71 21.74 17.42
N ASP A 509 -14.41 23.03 17.41
CA ASP A 509 -13.58 23.73 16.43
C ASP A 509 -12.18 23.10 16.39
N ASP A 510 -11.53 22.91 17.56
CA ASP A 510 -10.26 22.18 17.67
C ASP A 510 -10.34 20.77 17.07
N SER A 511 -11.35 20.00 17.45
CA SER A 511 -11.46 18.63 16.98
C SER A 511 -11.76 18.53 15.49
N LEU A 512 -12.48 19.49 14.92
CA LEU A 512 -12.76 19.55 13.50
C LEU A 512 -11.48 19.90 12.74
N LEU A 513 -10.76 20.95 13.14
CA LEU A 513 -9.51 21.35 12.49
C LEU A 513 -8.44 20.25 12.57
N ARG A 514 -8.27 19.58 13.72
CA ARG A 514 -7.40 18.39 13.82
C ARG A 514 -7.84 17.22 12.92
N LEU A 515 -9.15 17.09 12.63
CA LEU A 515 -9.62 16.10 11.67
C LEU A 515 -9.25 16.52 10.25
N LEU A 516 -9.43 17.79 9.89
CA LEU A 516 -9.16 18.30 8.55
C LEU A 516 -7.66 18.27 8.21
N ASP A 517 -6.80 18.58 9.18
CA ASP A 517 -5.35 18.34 9.11
C ASP A 517 -5.03 16.89 8.72
N LYS A 518 -5.71 15.91 9.31
CA LYS A 518 -5.53 14.49 8.90
C LYS A 518 -6.03 14.15 7.50
N LEU A 519 -6.95 14.93 6.96
CA LEU A 519 -7.54 14.72 5.64
C LEU A 519 -6.85 15.58 4.57
N ASN A 520 -5.90 16.43 4.95
CA ASN A 520 -5.00 17.19 4.09
C ASN A 520 -3.60 16.58 4.19
N PHE A 521 -3.10 16.03 3.10
CA PHE A 521 -1.91 15.20 3.05
C PHE A 521 -1.14 15.28 1.73
N VAL A 522 -1.66 15.96 0.72
CA VAL A 522 -1.00 16.31 -0.54
C VAL A 522 -1.00 17.82 -0.68
N ASN A 523 0.16 18.40 -0.96
CA ASN A 523 0.34 19.87 -1.02
C ASN A 523 -0.13 20.61 0.24
N ASP A 524 -0.17 19.91 1.38
CA ASP A 524 -0.48 20.49 2.67
C ASP A 524 0.54 21.61 2.99
N THR A 525 0.03 22.83 3.13
CA THR A 525 0.85 24.03 3.35
C THR A 525 1.28 24.22 4.81
N ASN A 526 0.63 23.53 5.76
CA ASN A 526 0.83 23.67 7.20
C ASN A 526 1.13 22.33 7.94
N GLU A 527 1.37 21.26 7.19
CA GLU A 527 1.87 19.92 7.58
C GLU A 527 2.10 19.63 9.07
N GLY A 528 1.26 18.71 9.59
CA GLY A 528 1.34 18.23 10.97
C GLY A 528 0.80 19.23 12.00
N SER A 529 0.11 20.26 11.52
CA SER A 529 -0.57 21.27 12.32
C SER A 529 -1.72 21.82 11.49
N TYR A 530 -2.88 22.07 12.12
CA TYR A 530 -3.98 22.74 11.45
C TYR A 530 -3.74 24.24 11.17
N GLY A 531 -2.50 24.72 11.25
CA GLY A 531 -2.11 26.12 11.14
C GLY A 531 -2.23 26.90 12.47
N THR A 532 -1.40 27.93 12.62
CA THR A 532 -1.53 28.93 13.70
C THR A 532 -2.21 30.21 13.23
N ASN A 533 -2.40 30.32 11.91
CA ASN A 533 -3.07 31.41 11.23
C ASN A 533 -4.38 30.89 10.64
N PRO A 534 -5.53 31.52 10.91
CA PRO A 534 -6.82 31.09 10.36
C PRO A 534 -6.88 31.00 8.83
N ASP A 535 -6.08 31.80 8.11
CA ASP A 535 -6.02 31.75 6.65
C ASP A 535 -5.27 30.51 6.09
N GLU A 536 -4.59 29.77 6.97
CA GLU A 536 -3.84 28.55 6.65
C GLU A 536 -4.57 27.29 7.16
N TYR A 537 -5.73 27.42 7.80
CA TYR A 537 -6.47 26.27 8.32
C TYR A 537 -6.83 25.27 7.20
N ASP A 538 -6.70 23.98 7.51
CA ASP A 538 -7.06 22.91 6.58
C ASP A 538 -8.54 22.93 6.25
N GLY A 539 -8.85 22.77 4.98
CA GLY A 539 -10.20 22.96 4.44
C GLY A 539 -10.54 24.42 4.14
N SER A 540 -9.57 25.34 4.21
CA SER A 540 -9.72 26.71 3.70
C SER A 540 -9.50 26.78 2.19
N ILE A 541 -9.84 27.92 1.60
CA ILE A 541 -9.65 28.16 0.16
C ILE A 541 -8.16 28.06 -0.27
N ASN A 542 -7.24 28.35 0.64
CA ASN A 542 -5.79 28.36 0.38
C ASN A 542 -5.09 27.07 0.83
N ASN A 543 -5.77 26.22 1.60
CA ASN A 543 -5.28 24.95 2.09
C ASN A 543 -6.43 23.93 2.09
N PRO A 544 -6.95 23.55 0.91
CA PRO A 544 -8.08 22.63 0.79
C PRO A 544 -7.69 21.19 1.22
N ILE A 545 -8.65 20.40 1.70
CA ILE A 545 -8.39 18.99 2.05
C ILE A 545 -8.40 18.06 0.82
N ASP A 546 -7.70 16.93 0.88
CA ASP A 546 -7.56 15.97 -0.24
C ASP A 546 -8.70 14.95 -0.38
N ILE A 547 -9.69 15.06 0.49
CA ILE A 547 -10.82 14.16 0.53
C ILE A 547 -12.06 14.98 0.30
N VAL A 548 -12.90 14.56 -0.64
CA VAL A 548 -14.24 15.14 -0.80
C VAL A 548 -15.13 14.50 0.26
N PRO A 549 -15.45 15.17 1.38
CA PRO A 549 -16.24 14.53 2.43
C PRO A 549 -17.72 14.54 2.03
N THR A 550 -18.53 13.70 2.66
CA THR A 550 -19.98 13.94 2.69
C THR A 550 -20.30 14.97 3.78
N PRO A 551 -21.51 15.54 3.83
CA PRO A 551 -21.93 16.37 4.96
C PRO A 551 -21.97 15.63 6.32
N GLU A 552 -21.63 14.34 6.36
CA GLU A 552 -21.72 13.44 7.52
C GLU A 552 -20.38 13.36 8.28
N ILE A 553 -19.73 14.50 8.52
CA ILE A 553 -18.71 14.60 9.57
C ILE A 553 -19.42 14.74 10.90
N ILE A 554 -19.04 13.90 11.87
CA ILE A 554 -19.63 13.91 13.20
C ILE A 554 -18.61 14.46 14.20
N SER A 555 -18.98 15.53 14.89
CA SER A 555 -18.28 16.04 16.06
C SER A 555 -19.10 15.74 17.31
N GLU A 556 -18.55 14.91 18.19
CA GLU A 556 -19.17 14.63 19.49
C GLU A 556 -18.44 15.42 20.57
N SER A 557 -19.17 16.25 21.29
CA SER A 557 -18.64 17.00 22.43
C SER A 557 -19.29 16.57 23.73
N THR A 558 -18.53 16.63 24.82
CA THR A 558 -19.05 16.38 26.17
C THR A 558 -18.42 17.33 27.17
N ARG A 559 -19.20 17.68 28.19
CA ARG A 559 -18.71 18.48 29.33
C ARG A 559 -18.00 17.56 30.30
N VAL A 560 -16.72 17.80 30.50
CA VAL A 560 -15.92 17.17 31.55
C VAL A 560 -15.98 18.06 32.78
N GLY A 561 -16.33 17.49 33.93
CA GLY A 561 -16.36 18.24 35.18
C GLY A 561 -16.31 17.32 36.39
N ARG A 562 -15.85 17.87 37.51
CA ARG A 562 -15.84 17.20 38.83
C ARG A 562 -14.97 15.94 38.90
N VAL A 563 -14.02 15.76 37.99
CA VAL A 563 -12.91 14.81 38.21
C VAL A 563 -12.05 15.43 39.33
N ARG A 564 -12.27 14.97 40.56
CA ARG A 564 -11.46 15.41 41.72
C ARG A 564 -10.02 14.95 41.48
N SER A 565 -9.16 15.87 41.06
CA SER A 565 -7.70 15.80 41.16
C SER A 565 -7.15 14.37 41.03
N LEU A 566 -7.01 13.86 39.80
CA LEU A 566 -6.06 12.79 39.57
C LEU A 566 -4.67 13.40 39.82
N TRP A 567 -3.96 12.89 40.81
CA TRP A 567 -2.63 13.36 41.16
C TRP A 567 -1.66 12.88 40.08
N GLY A 568 -1.46 13.71 39.05
CA GLY A 568 -0.57 13.41 37.93
C GLY A 568 -1.29 12.82 36.72
N PRO A 569 -0.54 12.59 35.61
CA PRO A 569 -1.03 11.84 34.47
C PRO A 569 -1.51 10.47 34.96
N VAL A 570 -2.77 10.16 34.70
CA VAL A 570 -3.35 8.86 35.04
C VAL A 570 -3.85 8.20 33.77
N GLU A 571 -3.38 7.00 33.51
CA GLU A 571 -3.83 6.19 32.38
C GLU A 571 -5.17 5.55 32.72
N VAL A 572 -6.23 5.92 32.00
CA VAL A 572 -7.52 5.25 32.02
C VAL A 572 -7.63 4.40 30.77
N LYS A 573 -7.73 3.08 30.94
CA LYS A 573 -7.87 2.13 29.84
C LYS A 573 -9.17 1.35 29.97
N LEU A 574 -10.08 1.54 29.02
CA LEU A 574 -11.28 0.72 28.88
C LEU A 574 -10.98 -0.37 27.84
N VAL A 575 -11.10 -1.63 28.25
CA VAL A 575 -11.00 -2.78 27.34
C VAL A 575 -12.39 -3.35 27.19
N VAL A 576 -12.80 -3.60 25.95
CA VAL A 576 -14.11 -4.15 25.59
C VAL A 576 -13.89 -5.36 24.70
N TRP A 577 -14.69 -6.40 24.87
CA TRP A 577 -14.58 -7.60 24.07
C TRP A 577 -15.94 -8.20 23.78
N MET A 578 -16.01 -8.97 22.69
CA MET A 578 -17.19 -9.76 22.35
C MET A 578 -16.78 -11.18 21.97
N LYS A 579 -17.73 -12.09 22.20
CA LYS A 579 -17.59 -13.47 21.77
C LYS A 579 -17.66 -13.54 20.28
#